data_AF-A0A1H9SC23-F1
#
_entry.id   AF-A0A1H9SC23-F1
#
_cell.length_a   1.000
_cell.length_b   1.000
_cell.length_c   1.000
_cell.angle_alpha   90.00
_cell.angle_beta   90.00
_cell.angle_gamma   90.00
#
_symmetry.space_group_name_H-M   'P 1'
#
loop_
_entity.id
_entity.type
_entity.pdbx_description
1 polymer ?
#
loop_
_entity_poly.entity_id
_entity_poly.type
_entity_poly.pdbx_seq_one_letter_code
_entity_poly.pdbx_strand_id
1 'polypeptide(L)'
;MTKAPKTPRAALERLHESCTQAMATSFGEEREAQLAQQYVFGAELEHWLSALAGRPERALYEVAHREYFIAMLNLVQGQYRNAFKGLRLVLELHLQGILLSADPIGLSEWLRNAKDTSWAAIVDEERGVFSVRFAKAFFPALEDRTGAYRGVVRTLYKELSETTHGNISNAIQLPRSIAFSADAFRTWCEKAETLRSTVHFGLALRYLGELDGERTGLVEAMLLDRLGSVAPVRERLGGPA
;
A
#
# COMPACT_ATOMS: atom_id res chain seq x y z
N MET A 1 6.94 37.37 -15.98
CA MET A 1 6.33 36.40 -16.92
C MET A 1 7.43 35.54 -17.52
N THR A 2 7.61 34.31 -17.05
CA THR A 2 8.57 33.36 -17.63
C THR A 2 8.07 32.95 -19.01
N LYS A 3 8.88 33.19 -20.07
CA LYS A 3 8.51 32.84 -21.45
C LYS A 3 8.18 31.35 -21.57
N ALA A 4 7.09 31.01 -22.27
CA ALA A 4 6.73 29.63 -22.60
C ALA A 4 7.91 28.89 -23.26
N PRO A 5 8.14 27.61 -22.95
CA PRO A 5 9.23 26.85 -23.56
C PRO A 5 9.02 26.75 -25.08
N LYS A 6 10.09 26.95 -25.85
CA LYS A 6 10.03 26.98 -27.32
C LYS A 6 10.14 25.59 -27.98
N THR A 7 10.50 24.57 -27.21
CA THR A 7 10.66 23.18 -27.69
C THR A 7 10.15 22.19 -26.64
N PRO A 8 9.73 20.97 -27.04
CA PRO A 8 9.36 19.91 -26.09
C PRO A 8 10.48 19.59 -25.10
N ARG A 9 11.74 19.54 -25.58
CA ARG A 9 12.92 19.34 -24.75
C ARG A 9 13.03 20.37 -23.63
N ALA A 10 12.94 21.66 -23.97
CA ALA A 10 13.00 22.73 -22.98
C ALA A 10 11.82 22.70 -21.99
N ALA A 11 10.65 22.20 -22.40
CA ALA A 11 9.52 22.00 -21.50
C ALA A 11 9.78 20.88 -20.48
N LEU A 12 10.29 19.73 -20.94
CA LEU A 12 10.62 18.59 -20.08
C LEU A 12 11.80 18.87 -19.15
N GLU A 13 12.85 19.56 -19.62
CA GLU A 13 14.00 19.97 -18.81
C GLU A 13 13.57 20.87 -17.64
N ARG A 14 12.62 21.81 -17.88
CA ARG A 14 12.06 22.64 -16.80
C ARG A 14 11.27 21.82 -15.77
N LEU A 15 10.48 20.85 -16.21
CA LEU A 15 9.75 19.96 -15.29
C LEU A 15 10.71 19.10 -14.47
N HIS A 16 11.78 18.60 -15.08
CA HIS A 16 12.82 17.85 -14.41
C HIS A 16 13.56 18.70 -13.36
N GLU A 17 13.85 19.96 -13.68
CA GLU A 17 14.42 20.91 -12.72
C GLU A 17 13.49 21.12 -11.51
N SER A 18 12.18 21.30 -11.75
CA SER A 18 11.19 21.38 -10.66
C SER A 18 11.14 20.12 -9.80
N CYS A 19 11.24 18.92 -10.40
CA CYS A 19 11.33 17.66 -9.67
C CYS A 19 12.59 17.61 -8.79
N THR A 20 13.72 18.07 -9.32
CA THR A 20 15.01 18.07 -8.61
C THR A 20 14.98 19.02 -7.41
N GLN A 21 14.40 20.21 -7.58
CA GLN A 21 14.21 21.17 -6.49
C GLN A 21 13.26 20.64 -5.41
N ALA A 22 12.17 20.00 -5.80
CA ALA A 22 11.24 19.36 -4.87
C ALA A 22 11.92 18.23 -4.10
N MET A 23 12.74 17.43 -4.77
CA MET A 23 13.50 16.33 -4.17
C MET A 23 14.47 16.84 -3.12
N ALA A 24 15.28 17.84 -3.45
CA ALA A 24 16.21 18.46 -2.49
C ALA A 24 15.49 18.98 -1.23
N THR A 25 14.30 19.57 -1.39
CA THR A 25 13.51 20.09 -0.25
C THR A 25 12.87 18.96 0.57
N SER A 26 12.55 17.83 -0.06
CA SER A 26 11.91 16.68 0.60
C SER A 26 12.83 16.00 1.62
N PHE A 27 14.15 16.09 1.47
CA PHE A 27 15.14 15.54 2.41
C PHE A 27 15.62 16.54 3.48
N GLY A 28 14.72 17.38 4.01
CA GLY A 28 15.03 18.15 5.23
C GLY A 28 14.96 17.26 6.48
N GLU A 29 15.70 17.58 7.54
CA GLU A 29 15.89 16.73 8.74
C GLU A 29 14.60 16.06 9.27
N GLU A 30 13.52 16.82 9.49
CA GLU A 30 12.24 16.26 9.98
C GLU A 30 11.58 15.29 8.99
N ARG A 31 11.67 15.58 7.69
CA ARG A 31 11.04 14.79 6.62
C ARG A 31 11.83 13.55 6.28
N GLU A 32 13.13 13.56 6.52
CA GLU A 32 13.98 12.37 6.35
C GLU A 32 13.56 11.27 7.32
N ALA A 33 13.23 11.60 8.57
CA ALA A 33 12.67 10.62 9.52
C ALA A 33 11.33 10.05 9.03
N GLN A 34 10.45 10.87 8.46
CA GLN A 34 9.20 10.40 7.86
C GLN A 34 9.48 9.47 6.68
N LEU A 35 10.38 9.83 5.77
CA LEU A 35 10.78 8.99 4.63
C LEU A 35 11.43 7.69 5.06
N ALA A 36 12.22 7.70 6.14
CA ALA A 36 12.82 6.49 6.69
C ALA A 36 11.74 5.49 7.13
N GLN A 37 10.66 5.96 7.78
CA GLN A 37 9.53 5.09 8.14
C GLN A 37 8.83 4.50 6.91
N GLN A 38 8.69 5.29 5.84
CA GLN A 38 8.10 4.83 4.58
C GLN A 38 9.02 3.82 3.89
N TYR A 39 10.33 4.07 3.90
CA TYR A 39 11.32 3.14 3.38
C TYR A 39 11.31 1.80 4.11
N VAL A 40 11.16 1.82 5.45
CA VAL A 40 11.01 0.61 6.27
C VAL A 40 9.84 -0.24 5.81
N PHE A 41 8.70 0.36 5.43
CA PHE A 41 7.58 -0.42 4.89
C PHE A 41 7.92 -1.16 3.60
N GLY A 42 8.73 -0.55 2.72
CA GLY A 42 9.26 -1.24 1.54
C GLY A 42 10.03 -2.52 1.93
N ALA A 43 10.94 -2.42 2.91
CA ALA A 43 11.68 -3.58 3.42
C ALA A 43 10.76 -4.62 4.11
N GLU A 44 9.75 -4.17 4.85
CA GLU A 44 8.72 -5.05 5.44
C GLU A 44 7.97 -5.86 4.37
N LEU A 45 7.73 -5.29 3.17
CA LEU A 45 7.15 -6.02 2.04
C LEU A 45 8.11 -7.09 1.48
N GLU A 46 9.41 -6.86 1.48
CA GLU A 46 10.41 -7.87 1.06
C GLU A 46 10.42 -9.10 1.98
N HIS A 47 10.23 -8.90 3.28
CA HIS A 47 10.06 -9.99 4.23
C HIS A 47 8.82 -10.83 3.90
N TRP A 48 7.70 -10.19 3.57
CA TRP A 48 6.50 -10.89 3.10
C TRP A 48 6.74 -11.65 1.80
N LEU A 49 7.41 -11.05 0.81
CA LEU A 49 7.75 -11.72 -0.46
C LEU A 49 8.61 -12.96 -0.22
N SER A 50 9.52 -12.91 0.75
CA SER A 50 10.37 -14.03 1.16
C SER A 50 9.55 -15.12 1.84
N ALA A 51 8.70 -14.78 2.80
CA ALA A 51 7.82 -15.71 3.50
C ALA A 51 6.80 -16.40 2.56
N LEU A 52 6.42 -15.73 1.47
CA LEU A 52 5.48 -16.22 0.47
C LEU A 52 6.17 -16.86 -0.74
N ALA A 53 7.44 -17.24 -0.63
CA ALA A 53 8.17 -17.93 -1.69
C ALA A 53 7.41 -19.19 -2.18
N GLY A 54 7.31 -19.33 -3.50
CA GLY A 54 6.61 -20.43 -4.17
C GLY A 54 5.11 -20.24 -4.35
N ARG A 55 4.52 -19.14 -3.85
CA ARG A 55 3.10 -18.85 -4.06
C ARG A 55 2.83 -18.08 -5.35
N PRO A 56 1.85 -18.47 -6.17
CA PRO A 56 1.58 -17.82 -7.45
C PRO A 56 1.13 -16.35 -7.32
N GLU A 57 0.33 -16.03 -6.30
CA GLU A 57 -0.15 -14.67 -6.02
C GLU A 57 0.96 -13.69 -5.61
N ARG A 58 2.15 -14.21 -5.28
CA ARG A 58 3.34 -13.38 -4.98
C ARG A 58 3.66 -12.41 -6.11
N ALA A 59 3.36 -12.76 -7.36
CA ALA A 59 3.55 -11.87 -8.51
C ALA A 59 2.83 -10.52 -8.34
N LEU A 60 1.64 -10.50 -7.71
CA LEU A 60 0.91 -9.25 -7.44
C LEU A 60 1.64 -8.40 -6.40
N TYR A 61 2.17 -9.04 -5.36
CA TYR A 61 2.91 -8.36 -4.30
C TYR A 61 4.26 -7.81 -4.78
N GLU A 62 4.93 -8.49 -5.72
CA GLU A 62 6.17 -7.99 -6.33
C GLU A 62 5.92 -6.72 -7.16
N VAL A 63 4.81 -6.69 -7.90
CA VAL A 63 4.38 -5.47 -8.60
C VAL A 63 4.06 -4.38 -7.58
N ALA A 64 3.27 -4.69 -6.56
CA ALA A 64 2.90 -3.72 -5.53
C ALA A 64 4.13 -3.14 -4.80
N HIS A 65 5.13 -3.96 -4.49
CA HIS A 65 6.38 -3.54 -3.89
C HIS A 65 7.13 -2.53 -4.77
N ARG A 66 7.29 -2.83 -6.06
CA ARG A 66 7.91 -1.90 -7.02
C ARG A 66 7.12 -0.59 -7.14
N GLU A 67 5.80 -0.68 -7.25
CA GLU A 67 4.93 0.50 -7.34
C GLU A 67 4.99 1.36 -6.08
N TYR A 68 5.21 0.77 -4.91
CA TYR A 68 5.39 1.53 -3.67
C TYR A 68 6.65 2.42 -3.72
N PHE A 69 7.79 1.90 -4.18
CA PHE A 69 8.99 2.72 -4.36
C PHE A 69 8.84 3.76 -5.46
N ILE A 70 8.12 3.46 -6.55
CA ILE A 70 7.78 4.45 -7.58
C ILE A 70 6.89 5.55 -6.99
N ALA A 71 5.94 5.20 -6.11
CA ALA A 71 5.10 6.18 -5.40
C ALA A 71 5.94 7.09 -4.49
N MET A 72 6.91 6.54 -3.76
CA MET A 72 7.87 7.30 -2.96
C MET A 72 8.75 8.22 -3.82
N LEU A 73 9.21 7.75 -4.98
CA LEU A 73 9.98 8.60 -5.90
C LEU A 73 9.13 9.79 -6.39
N ASN A 74 7.89 9.53 -6.77
CA ASN A 74 6.95 10.58 -7.15
C ASN A 74 6.67 11.56 -6.01
N LEU A 75 6.59 11.08 -4.76
CA LEU A 75 6.41 11.90 -3.58
C LEU A 75 7.54 12.92 -3.44
N VAL A 76 8.80 12.45 -3.43
CA VAL A 76 9.95 13.34 -3.23
C VAL A 76 10.16 14.27 -4.42
N GLN A 77 9.79 13.86 -5.63
CA GLN A 77 9.84 14.72 -6.82
C GLN A 77 8.69 15.74 -6.91
N GLY A 78 7.82 15.85 -5.90
CA GLY A 78 6.68 16.77 -5.91
C GLY A 78 5.57 16.39 -6.90
N GLN A 79 5.59 15.15 -7.43
CA GLN A 79 4.57 14.60 -8.30
C GLN A 79 3.43 13.95 -7.48
N TYR A 80 2.88 14.70 -6.52
CA TYR A 80 1.95 14.16 -5.52
C TYR A 80 0.76 13.41 -6.10
N ARG A 81 0.18 13.88 -7.22
CA ARG A 81 -0.92 13.16 -7.88
C ARG A 81 -0.52 11.74 -8.28
N ASN A 82 0.68 11.56 -8.82
CA ASN A 82 1.21 10.24 -9.20
C ASN A 82 1.59 9.43 -7.96
N ALA A 83 2.10 10.08 -6.92
CA ALA A 83 2.40 9.43 -5.65
C ALA A 83 1.16 8.81 -5.00
N PHE A 84 0.02 9.52 -4.97
CA PHE A 84 -1.24 8.99 -4.42
C PHE A 84 -1.88 7.92 -5.32
N LYS A 85 -1.78 8.05 -6.65
CA LYS A 85 -2.17 6.97 -7.58
C LYS A 85 -1.35 5.69 -7.34
N GLY A 86 -0.06 5.84 -7.08
CA GLY A 86 0.82 4.73 -6.70
C GLY A 86 0.33 4.02 -5.43
N LEU A 87 0.06 4.76 -4.34
CA LEU A 87 -0.50 4.17 -3.12
C LEU A 87 -1.81 3.43 -3.36
N ARG A 88 -2.70 3.97 -4.22
CA ARG A 88 -3.94 3.29 -4.59
C ARG A 88 -3.67 1.94 -5.23
N LEU A 89 -2.78 1.90 -6.21
CA LEU A 89 -2.42 0.68 -6.90
C LEU A 89 -1.78 -0.34 -5.95
N VAL A 90 -0.92 0.12 -5.03
CA VAL A 90 -0.32 -0.74 -3.99
C VAL A 90 -1.41 -1.38 -3.12
N LEU A 91 -2.41 -0.61 -2.66
CA LEU A 91 -3.52 -1.12 -1.87
C LEU A 91 -4.35 -2.14 -2.67
N GLU A 92 -4.70 -1.81 -3.91
CA GLU A 92 -5.47 -2.67 -4.81
C GLU A 92 -4.77 -4.02 -5.03
N LEU A 93 -3.47 -4.00 -5.37
CA LEU A 93 -2.72 -5.21 -5.67
C LEU A 93 -2.52 -6.11 -4.44
N HIS A 94 -2.25 -5.53 -3.26
CA HIS A 94 -2.15 -6.33 -2.03
C HIS A 94 -3.47 -7.01 -1.69
N LEU A 95 -4.58 -6.27 -1.69
CA LEU A 95 -5.88 -6.85 -1.35
C LEU A 95 -6.39 -7.82 -2.44
N GLN A 96 -6.13 -7.53 -3.71
CA GLN A 96 -6.43 -8.44 -4.82
C GLN A 96 -5.63 -9.74 -4.68
N GLY A 97 -4.32 -9.66 -4.39
CA GLY A 97 -3.49 -10.84 -4.16
C GLY A 97 -4.00 -11.68 -3.01
N ILE A 98 -4.40 -11.02 -1.89
CA ILE A 98 -5.00 -11.72 -0.74
C ILE A 98 -6.31 -12.41 -1.15
N LEU A 99 -7.20 -11.73 -1.86
CA LEU A 99 -8.46 -12.32 -2.32
C LEU A 99 -8.23 -13.53 -3.24
N LEU A 100 -7.33 -13.39 -4.22
CA LEU A 100 -7.04 -14.42 -5.22
C LEU A 100 -6.25 -15.61 -4.65
N SER A 101 -5.51 -15.43 -3.56
CA SER A 101 -4.88 -16.53 -2.84
C SER A 101 -5.88 -17.56 -2.27
N ALA A 102 -7.17 -17.19 -2.23
CA ALA A 102 -8.29 -18.05 -1.85
C ALA A 102 -9.15 -18.50 -3.05
N ASP A 103 -8.82 -18.06 -4.27
CA ASP A 103 -9.53 -18.36 -5.52
C ASP A 103 -8.52 -18.75 -6.63
N PRO A 104 -8.07 -20.02 -6.68
CA PRO A 104 -7.08 -20.46 -7.66
C PRO A 104 -7.51 -20.27 -9.12
N ILE A 105 -8.81 -20.34 -9.41
CA ILE A 105 -9.34 -20.11 -10.76
C ILE A 105 -9.18 -18.63 -11.10
N GLY A 106 -9.69 -17.74 -10.24
CA GLY A 106 -9.55 -16.29 -10.43
C GLY A 106 -8.10 -15.84 -10.51
N LEU A 107 -7.21 -16.45 -9.74
CA LEU A 107 -5.77 -16.18 -9.83
C LEU A 107 -5.20 -16.60 -11.17
N SER A 108 -5.56 -17.79 -11.66
CA SER A 108 -5.14 -18.28 -12.97
C SER A 108 -5.62 -17.38 -14.11
N GLU A 109 -6.85 -16.88 -14.03
CA GLU A 109 -7.42 -15.93 -15.00
C GLU A 109 -6.68 -14.58 -14.96
N TRP A 110 -6.42 -14.05 -13.76
CA TRP A 110 -5.70 -12.78 -13.59
C TRP A 110 -4.27 -12.88 -14.14
N LEU A 111 -3.54 -13.95 -13.81
CA LEU A 111 -2.16 -14.18 -14.29
C LEU A 111 -2.08 -14.32 -15.81
N ARG A 112 -3.17 -14.71 -16.48
CA ARG A 112 -3.29 -14.78 -17.94
C ARG A 112 -3.87 -13.52 -18.56
N ASN A 113 -4.04 -12.45 -17.77
CA ASN A 113 -4.67 -11.20 -18.20
C ASN A 113 -6.09 -11.41 -18.77
N ALA A 114 -6.81 -12.40 -18.25
CA ALA A 114 -8.19 -12.73 -18.64
C ALA A 114 -9.24 -12.14 -17.67
N LYS A 115 -8.79 -11.57 -16.55
CA LYS A 115 -9.64 -10.97 -15.53
C LYS A 115 -8.95 -9.78 -14.89
N ASP A 116 -9.67 -8.66 -14.82
CA ASP A 116 -9.20 -7.44 -14.16
C ASP A 116 -9.44 -7.46 -12.65
N THR A 117 -8.70 -6.61 -11.94
CA THR A 117 -8.91 -6.30 -10.53
C THR A 117 -10.32 -5.71 -10.32
N SER A 118 -11.06 -6.22 -9.34
CA SER A 118 -12.39 -5.71 -9.00
C SER A 118 -12.43 -5.21 -7.57
N TRP A 119 -12.41 -3.88 -7.41
CA TRP A 119 -12.51 -3.27 -6.07
C TRP A 119 -13.78 -3.69 -5.33
N ALA A 120 -14.91 -3.78 -6.05
CA ALA A 120 -16.17 -4.23 -5.47
C ALA A 120 -16.07 -5.65 -4.88
N ALA A 121 -15.35 -6.56 -5.54
CA ALA A 121 -15.10 -7.90 -5.02
C ALA A 121 -14.16 -7.89 -3.80
N ILE A 122 -13.12 -7.05 -3.81
CA ILE A 122 -12.15 -6.92 -2.72
C ILE A 122 -12.82 -6.50 -1.40
N VAL A 123 -13.72 -5.51 -1.45
CA VAL A 123 -14.38 -4.96 -0.26
C VAL A 123 -15.79 -5.51 -0.03
N ASP A 124 -16.14 -6.59 -0.73
CA ASP A 124 -17.43 -7.25 -0.55
C ASP A 124 -17.60 -7.69 0.92
N GLU A 125 -18.80 -7.45 1.46
CA GLU A 125 -19.07 -7.67 2.87
C GLU A 125 -19.07 -9.15 3.25
N GLU A 126 -19.46 -10.02 2.33
CA GLU A 126 -19.63 -11.47 2.56
C GLU A 126 -18.46 -12.30 2.03
N ARG A 127 -17.81 -11.83 0.97
CA ARG A 127 -16.81 -12.60 0.20
C ARG A 127 -15.47 -11.89 0.04
N GLY A 128 -15.37 -10.62 0.44
CA GLY A 128 -14.15 -9.83 0.33
C GLY A 128 -13.08 -10.24 1.35
N VAL A 129 -11.91 -9.61 1.24
CA VAL A 129 -10.72 -9.89 2.06
C VAL A 129 -11.00 -9.75 3.55
N PHE A 130 -11.78 -8.75 3.93
CA PHE A 130 -12.16 -8.47 5.32
C PHE A 130 -13.61 -8.84 5.61
N SER A 131 -14.12 -9.89 4.95
CA SER A 131 -15.37 -10.51 5.34
C SER A 131 -15.16 -11.44 6.53
N VAL A 132 -16.20 -11.59 7.36
CA VAL A 132 -16.22 -12.58 8.45
C VAL A 132 -15.95 -13.98 7.92
N ARG A 133 -16.47 -14.30 6.73
CA ARG A 133 -16.24 -15.59 6.06
C ARG A 133 -14.76 -15.82 5.78
N PHE A 134 -14.06 -14.83 5.25
CA PHE A 134 -12.63 -14.93 4.96
C PHE A 134 -11.81 -15.13 6.23
N ALA A 135 -12.12 -14.37 7.30
CA ALA A 135 -11.47 -14.57 8.60
C ALA A 135 -11.70 -15.98 9.16
N LYS A 136 -12.94 -16.47 9.15
CA LYS A 136 -13.26 -17.85 9.59
C LYS A 136 -12.53 -18.93 8.81
N ALA A 137 -12.20 -18.66 7.54
CA ALA A 137 -11.49 -19.62 6.71
C ALA A 137 -9.98 -19.68 7.01
N PHE A 138 -9.34 -18.55 7.30
CA PHE A 138 -7.86 -18.45 7.35
C PHE A 138 -7.29 -18.10 8.72
N PHE A 139 -7.98 -17.26 9.50
CA PHE A 139 -7.56 -16.91 10.85
C PHE A 139 -8.76 -16.48 11.71
N PRO A 140 -9.54 -17.43 12.24
CA PRO A 140 -10.82 -17.16 12.91
C PRO A 140 -10.73 -16.17 14.08
N ALA A 141 -9.61 -16.19 14.82
CA ALA A 141 -9.40 -15.31 15.96
C ALA A 141 -9.35 -13.80 15.59
N LEU A 142 -9.26 -13.45 14.31
CA LEU A 142 -9.29 -12.06 13.83
C LEU A 142 -10.67 -11.60 13.35
N GLU A 143 -11.72 -12.44 13.43
CA GLU A 143 -13.07 -12.15 12.96
C GLU A 143 -13.59 -10.78 13.42
N ASP A 144 -13.54 -10.51 14.72
CA ASP A 144 -14.08 -9.29 15.34
C ASP A 144 -13.38 -8.00 14.90
N ARG A 145 -12.20 -8.11 14.29
CA ARG A 145 -11.41 -6.97 13.81
C ARG A 145 -11.72 -6.63 12.35
N THR A 146 -12.24 -7.58 11.56
CA THR A 146 -12.36 -7.44 10.10
C THR A 146 -13.23 -6.27 9.67
N GLY A 147 -14.36 -6.03 10.34
CA GLY A 147 -15.27 -4.93 10.02
C GLY A 147 -14.62 -3.55 10.10
N ALA A 148 -13.78 -3.33 11.11
CA ALA A 148 -13.03 -2.07 11.28
C ALA A 148 -12.04 -1.86 10.13
N TYR A 149 -11.23 -2.88 9.80
CA TYR A 149 -10.27 -2.81 8.70
C TYR A 149 -10.95 -2.64 7.34
N ARG A 150 -12.10 -3.28 7.12
CA ARG A 150 -12.93 -3.06 5.93
C ARG A 150 -13.37 -1.60 5.79
N GLY A 151 -13.81 -0.98 6.89
CA GLY A 151 -14.15 0.44 6.92
C GLY A 151 -12.97 1.34 6.56
N VAL A 152 -11.79 1.05 7.12
CA VAL A 152 -10.55 1.79 6.85
C VAL A 152 -10.16 1.70 5.37
N VAL A 153 -10.11 0.50 4.78
CA VAL A 153 -9.68 0.37 3.37
C VAL A 153 -10.68 0.97 2.39
N ARG A 154 -11.99 0.93 2.69
CA ARG A 154 -13.00 1.60 1.86
C ARG A 154 -12.82 3.11 1.86
N THR A 155 -12.54 3.69 3.02
CA THR A 155 -12.25 5.13 3.15
C THR A 155 -10.96 5.49 2.43
N LEU A 156 -9.86 4.79 2.73
CA LEU A 156 -8.56 5.04 2.13
C LEU A 156 -8.62 4.97 0.60
N TYR A 157 -9.22 3.91 0.04
CA TYR A 157 -9.37 3.78 -1.41
C TYR A 157 -10.18 4.92 -2.03
N LYS A 158 -11.27 5.33 -1.39
CA LYS A 158 -12.11 6.43 -1.89
C LYS A 158 -11.30 7.71 -1.96
N GLU A 159 -10.61 8.07 -0.88
CA GLU A 159 -9.78 9.28 -0.81
C GLU A 159 -8.66 9.26 -1.87
N LEU A 160 -7.96 8.13 -2.01
CA LEU A 160 -6.91 7.98 -3.02
C LEU A 160 -7.48 8.06 -4.45
N SER A 161 -8.67 7.50 -4.68
CA SER A 161 -9.35 7.53 -5.98
C SER A 161 -9.71 8.94 -6.43
N GLU A 162 -10.04 9.85 -5.50
CA GLU A 162 -10.33 11.27 -5.83
C GLU A 162 -9.15 11.96 -6.54
N THR A 163 -7.91 11.56 -6.24
CA THR A 163 -6.70 12.10 -6.90
C THR A 163 -6.55 11.63 -8.35
N THR A 164 -7.28 10.59 -8.76
CA THR A 164 -7.20 9.99 -10.10
C THR A 164 -8.12 10.70 -11.10
N HIS A 165 -9.32 11.10 -10.67
CA HIS A 165 -10.40 11.53 -11.57
C HIS A 165 -10.37 13.02 -11.95
N GLY A 166 -9.37 13.78 -11.51
CA GLY A 166 -9.28 15.22 -11.79
C GLY A 166 -10.28 16.08 -11.01
N ASN A 167 -11.12 15.47 -10.18
CA ASN A 167 -11.99 16.16 -9.22
C ASN A 167 -11.16 16.96 -8.22
N ILE A 168 -11.75 18.04 -7.69
CA ILE A 168 -11.23 18.71 -6.51
C ILE A 168 -11.48 17.75 -5.33
N SER A 169 -10.42 17.07 -4.88
CA SER A 169 -10.51 16.17 -3.74
C SER A 169 -10.76 16.98 -2.47
N ASN A 170 -11.69 16.53 -1.64
CA ASN A 170 -11.92 17.12 -0.33
C ASN A 170 -10.91 16.57 0.70
N ALA A 171 -10.45 15.34 0.50
CA ALA A 171 -9.55 14.65 1.41
C ALA A 171 -8.06 14.94 1.15
N ILE A 172 -7.65 15.14 -0.10
CA ILE A 172 -6.25 15.30 -0.50
C ILE A 172 -6.08 16.59 -1.31
N GLN A 173 -5.52 17.61 -0.67
CA GLN A 173 -5.21 18.88 -1.34
C GLN A 173 -3.91 18.75 -2.13
N LEU A 174 -3.98 18.94 -3.45
CA LEU A 174 -2.83 18.80 -4.35
C LEU A 174 -2.30 20.18 -4.77
N PRO A 175 -0.97 20.38 -4.84
CA PRO A 175 -0.41 21.58 -5.42
C PRO A 175 -0.75 21.68 -6.92
N ARG A 176 -0.78 22.92 -7.43
CA ARG A 176 -1.13 23.21 -8.84
C ARG A 176 0.01 22.96 -9.82
N SER A 177 1.23 22.76 -9.32
CA SER A 177 2.44 22.54 -10.10
C SER A 177 3.31 21.47 -9.44
N ILE A 178 4.28 20.93 -10.19
CA ILE A 178 5.36 20.14 -9.62
C ILE A 178 6.22 21.07 -8.77
N ALA A 179 6.08 20.96 -7.46
CA ALA A 179 6.82 21.70 -6.46
C ALA A 179 6.64 20.98 -5.13
N PHE A 180 7.57 21.17 -4.20
CA PHE A 180 7.38 20.63 -2.85
C PHE A 180 6.15 21.26 -2.16
N SER A 181 5.38 20.43 -1.47
CA SER A 181 4.24 20.80 -0.63
C SER A 181 4.31 19.99 0.66
N ALA A 182 4.56 20.67 1.78
CA ALA A 182 4.63 20.02 3.09
C ALA A 182 3.31 19.32 3.46
N ASP A 183 2.18 19.94 3.12
CA ASP A 183 0.86 19.37 3.41
C ASP A 183 0.59 18.10 2.60
N ALA A 184 0.79 18.15 1.27
CA ALA A 184 0.60 16.97 0.43
C ALA A 184 1.57 15.84 0.81
N PHE A 185 2.80 16.19 1.21
CA PHE A 185 3.80 15.24 1.69
C PHE A 185 3.38 14.55 2.98
N ARG A 186 2.96 15.33 3.98
CA ARG A 186 2.49 14.81 5.27
C ARG A 186 1.26 13.93 5.08
N THR A 187 0.27 14.40 4.30
CA THR A 187 -0.93 13.61 3.98
C THR A 187 -0.56 12.31 3.26
N TRP A 188 0.40 12.31 2.34
CA TRP A 188 0.85 11.08 1.71
C TRP A 188 1.42 10.10 2.73
N CYS A 189 2.27 10.55 3.66
CA CYS A 189 2.83 9.71 4.71
C CYS A 189 1.74 9.14 5.64
N GLU A 190 0.74 9.94 6.01
CA GLU A 190 -0.42 9.49 6.81
C GLU A 190 -1.25 8.41 6.08
N LYS A 191 -1.49 8.59 4.77
CA LYS A 191 -2.19 7.60 3.95
C LYS A 191 -1.37 6.33 3.76
N ALA A 192 -0.05 6.46 3.57
CA ALA A 192 0.86 5.33 3.48
C ALA A 192 0.93 4.53 4.79
N GLU A 193 0.87 5.20 5.95
CA GLU A 193 0.79 4.53 7.25
C GLU A 193 -0.51 3.73 7.42
N THR A 194 -1.62 4.32 7.01
CA THR A 194 -2.92 3.63 7.01
C THR A 194 -2.89 2.42 6.07
N LEU A 195 -2.31 2.58 4.88
CA LEU A 195 -2.10 1.50 3.92
C LEU A 195 -1.28 0.38 4.56
N ARG A 196 -0.10 0.70 5.11
CA ARG A 196 0.80 -0.24 5.78
C ARG A 196 0.08 -1.09 6.83
N SER A 197 -0.66 -0.44 7.73
CA SER A 197 -1.42 -1.13 8.77
C SER A 197 -2.45 -2.10 8.19
N THR A 198 -3.19 -1.68 7.16
CA THR A 198 -4.22 -2.52 6.52
C THR A 198 -3.63 -3.67 5.70
N VAL A 199 -2.50 -3.45 5.04
CA VAL A 199 -1.78 -4.49 4.28
C VAL A 199 -1.23 -5.54 5.24
N HIS A 200 -0.55 -5.15 6.32
CA HIS A 200 -0.07 -6.12 7.31
C HIS A 200 -1.19 -6.91 7.96
N PHE A 201 -2.30 -6.27 8.32
CA PHE A 201 -3.44 -6.98 8.85
C PHE A 201 -4.03 -7.97 7.83
N GLY A 202 -4.18 -7.58 6.56
CA GLY A 202 -4.68 -8.48 5.51
C GLY A 202 -3.75 -9.66 5.22
N LEU A 203 -2.43 -9.42 5.17
CA LEU A 203 -1.44 -10.48 4.98
C LEU A 203 -1.39 -11.42 6.20
N ALA A 204 -1.46 -10.88 7.42
CA ALA A 204 -1.54 -11.69 8.63
C ALA A 204 -2.82 -12.54 8.68
N LEU A 205 -3.97 -11.92 8.37
CA LEU A 205 -5.27 -12.60 8.27
C LEU A 205 -5.24 -13.79 7.32
N ARG A 206 -4.55 -13.66 6.18
CA ARG A 206 -4.49 -14.71 5.17
C ARG A 206 -3.44 -15.77 5.45
N TYR A 207 -2.23 -15.36 5.84
CA TYR A 207 -1.06 -16.23 5.79
C TYR A 207 -0.54 -16.64 7.16
N LEU A 208 -0.71 -15.81 8.20
CA LEU A 208 -0.02 -16.06 9.47
C LEU A 208 -0.42 -17.40 10.12
N GLY A 209 -1.67 -17.83 9.94
CA GLY A 209 -2.15 -19.13 10.40
C GLY A 209 -1.43 -20.33 9.77
N GLU A 210 -0.91 -20.18 8.55
CA GLU A 210 -0.34 -21.27 7.73
C GLU A 210 1.17 -21.18 7.50
N LEU A 211 1.85 -20.12 7.97
CA LEU A 211 3.31 -20.04 7.91
C LEU A 211 3.96 -21.05 8.88
N ASP A 212 4.96 -21.77 8.39
CA ASP A 212 5.86 -22.60 9.21
C ASP A 212 6.81 -21.74 10.05
N GLY A 213 7.60 -22.37 10.94
CA GLY A 213 8.49 -21.66 11.85
C GLY A 213 9.55 -20.79 11.14
N GLU A 214 10.13 -21.28 10.05
CA GLU A 214 11.14 -20.56 9.27
C GLU A 214 10.54 -19.30 8.64
N ARG A 215 9.40 -19.44 7.94
CA ARG A 215 8.70 -18.33 7.30
C ARG A 215 8.06 -17.37 8.29
N THR A 216 7.62 -17.87 9.45
CA THR A 216 7.13 -17.03 10.54
C THR A 216 8.23 -16.11 11.05
N GLY A 217 9.46 -16.63 11.24
CA GLY A 217 10.59 -15.84 11.71
C GLY A 217 10.97 -14.68 10.78
N LEU A 218 10.69 -14.79 9.48
CA LEU A 218 10.91 -13.70 8.52
C LEU A 218 10.00 -12.49 8.75
N VAL A 219 8.80 -12.70 9.30
CA VAL A 219 7.78 -11.65 9.46
C VAL A 219 7.49 -11.27 10.91
N GLU A 220 7.99 -12.04 11.86
CA GLU A 220 7.68 -11.93 13.29
C GLU A 220 7.95 -10.53 13.85
N ALA A 221 9.19 -10.03 13.70
CA ALA A 221 9.58 -8.76 14.31
C ALA A 221 8.72 -7.58 13.85
N MET A 222 8.45 -7.48 12.54
CA MET A 222 7.61 -6.41 12.00
C MET A 222 6.14 -6.58 12.39
N LEU A 223 5.63 -7.81 12.49
CA LEU A 223 4.24 -8.03 12.91
C LEU A 223 4.03 -7.79 14.40
N LEU A 224 5.02 -8.05 15.24
CA LEU A 224 4.96 -7.66 16.66
C LEU A 224 4.99 -6.13 16.82
N ASP A 225 5.83 -5.42 16.07
CA ASP A 225 5.89 -3.96 16.09
C ASP A 225 4.54 -3.33 15.64
N ARG A 226 3.92 -3.88 14.60
CA ARG A 226 2.72 -3.29 13.97
C ARG A 226 1.41 -3.77 14.58
N LEU A 227 1.32 -5.07 14.87
CA LEU A 227 0.09 -5.75 15.28
C LEU A 227 0.23 -6.40 16.66
N GLY A 228 1.29 -6.13 17.41
CA GLY A 228 1.50 -6.70 18.75
C GLY A 228 0.42 -6.35 19.76
N SER A 229 -0.38 -5.30 19.54
CA SER A 229 -1.57 -4.98 20.33
C SER A 229 -2.78 -5.88 20.02
N VAL A 230 -2.76 -6.58 18.88
CA VAL A 230 -3.79 -7.54 18.48
C VAL A 230 -3.46 -8.90 19.08
N ALA A 231 -4.10 -9.24 20.21
CA ALA A 231 -3.80 -10.45 20.98
C ALA A 231 -3.67 -11.73 20.14
N PRO A 232 -4.60 -12.05 19.21
CA PRO A 232 -4.45 -13.23 18.35
C PRO A 232 -3.16 -13.27 17.51
N VAL A 233 -2.69 -12.11 17.03
CA VAL A 233 -1.43 -12.02 16.26
C VAL A 233 -0.25 -12.25 17.19
N ARG A 234 -0.24 -11.56 18.34
CA ARG A 234 0.82 -11.68 19.35
C ARG A 234 0.95 -13.11 19.85
N GLU A 235 -0.15 -13.76 20.21
CA GLU A 235 -0.17 -15.16 20.66
C GLU A 235 0.33 -16.11 19.57
N ARG A 236 -0.07 -15.91 18.31
CA ARG A 236 0.39 -16.74 17.18
C ARG A 236 1.89 -16.59 16.91
N LEU A 237 2.48 -15.47 17.28
CA LEU A 237 3.91 -15.19 17.22
C LEU A 237 4.66 -15.58 18.51
N GLY A 238 4.00 -16.26 19.46
CA GLY A 238 4.65 -16.74 20.69
C GLY A 238 4.76 -15.70 21.81
N GLY A 239 4.11 -14.54 21.67
CA GLY A 239 3.99 -13.54 22.73
C GLY A 239 2.94 -13.92 23.79
N PRO A 240 2.88 -13.18 24.91
CA PRO A 240 1.92 -13.45 25.99
C PRO A 240 0.47 -13.23 25.55
N ALA A 241 -0.47 -13.98 26.14
CA ALA A 241 -1.90 -13.76 25.97
C ALA A 241 -2.33 -12.40 26.54
#